data_AF-A0A485KFD5-F1
#
_entry.id   AF-A0A485KFD5-F1
#
_cell.length_a   1.000
_cell.length_b   1.000
_cell.length_c   1.000
_cell.angle_alpha   90.00
_cell.angle_beta   90.00
_cell.angle_gamma   90.00
#
_symmetry.space_group_name_H-M   'P 1'
#
loop_
_entity.id
_entity.type
_entity.pdbx_description
1 polymer ?
#
loop_
_entity_poly.entity_id
_entity_poly.type
_entity_poly.pdbx_seq_one_letter_code
_entity_poly.pdbx_strand_id
1 'polypeptide(L)'
;MVCCRILAPEFIEAIAAYISSADVLFAWLQVLPPDALGRPLESLLALHAVGDTPTSRLWPHFVLNRPALSSHDKIACVRHASALFPFVYVSSVWDVSLLRRALHPHTAVSFTNPPSTDDVTPERIESWLDGLATAIPVVFLPHPRAFPPRVYLDVLPRLVHLQSLQLQVALQPAEQDLLMDALGASTSIASLTLNLSSLGEFTRRRLDAFTQWLKQGKTLDLRGLSISDTLAPCFARAVIQAPALSTLILRDGSLALALLAHATHIPAQLIHLTLAGTTFPSADAASAAMSNFSHAFVRPRTNTSGASDSFFALSGPLSVTELNLNDMDLGGVNVAPHLTHMAVCTAHSLMELDMSDNWIGDAGALALAAALPSLHVLRTVTLSRNEIEDAGGRALLAAIPACPSLETVVLGSNEIGRAGANVAADVVSRCLHLRYMELPDNPLTKDGVVAILHALAARRDMPMAMELGGPDLTSEEHGECVRCARTLGVYGDVSLSWSYMNPIRRVPRSRLALSM
;
A
#
# COMPACT_ATOMS: atom_id res chain seq x y z
N MET A 1 21.07 47.34 -21.90
CA MET A 1 21.03 46.89 -20.50
C MET A 1 19.59 46.93 -20.01
N VAL A 2 18.82 45.88 -20.26
CA VAL A 2 17.50 45.71 -19.66
C VAL A 2 17.73 44.93 -18.37
N CYS A 3 17.46 45.56 -17.23
CA CYS A 3 17.36 44.88 -15.95
C CYS A 3 16.23 43.84 -16.05
N CYS A 4 16.56 42.59 -16.39
CA CYS A 4 15.69 41.48 -16.04
C CYS A 4 15.65 41.44 -14.52
N ARG A 5 14.51 41.82 -13.93
CA ARG A 5 14.18 41.48 -12.55
C ARG A 5 14.15 39.96 -12.47
N ILE A 6 15.30 39.38 -12.17
CA ILE A 6 15.43 37.98 -11.80
C ILE A 6 14.47 37.76 -10.64
N LEU A 7 13.62 36.74 -10.75
CA LEU A 7 12.68 36.34 -9.71
C LEU A 7 13.43 36.25 -8.38
N ALA A 8 12.79 36.67 -7.29
CA ALA A 8 13.41 36.58 -5.97
C ALA A 8 13.83 35.12 -5.68
N PRO A 9 14.98 34.89 -5.03
CA PRO A 9 15.49 33.54 -4.79
C PRO A 9 14.48 32.58 -4.16
N GLU A 10 13.60 33.09 -3.30
CA GLU A 10 12.53 32.34 -2.62
C GLU A 10 11.51 31.79 -3.63
N PHE A 11 11.25 32.52 -4.71
CA PHE A 11 10.34 32.08 -5.77
C PHE A 11 10.97 30.98 -6.63
N ILE A 12 12.28 31.05 -6.85
CA ILE A 12 13.05 30.01 -7.56
C ILE A 12 13.10 28.73 -6.72
N GLU A 13 13.28 28.84 -5.40
CA GLU A 13 13.16 27.72 -4.46
C GLU A 13 11.77 27.07 -4.50
N ALA A 14 10.70 27.88 -4.55
CA ALA A 14 9.34 27.37 -4.69
C ALA A 14 9.13 26.61 -6.01
N ILE A 15 9.65 27.13 -7.13
CA ILE A 15 9.59 26.43 -8.43
C ILE A 15 10.37 25.11 -8.38
N ALA A 16 11.57 25.11 -7.78
CA ALA A 16 12.38 23.91 -7.64
C ALA A 16 11.61 22.78 -6.95
N ALA A 17 10.83 23.09 -5.90
CA ALA A 17 10.03 22.12 -5.15
C ALA A 17 8.95 21.40 -5.98
N TYR A 18 8.53 21.94 -7.13
CA TYR A 18 7.56 21.29 -8.02
C TYR A 18 8.20 20.37 -9.07
N ILE A 19 9.52 20.42 -9.25
CA ILE A 19 10.23 19.57 -10.21
C ILE A 19 10.44 18.20 -9.57
N SER A 20 9.92 17.13 -10.16
CA SER A 20 10.06 15.77 -9.61
C SER A 20 11.34 15.06 -10.04
N SER A 21 11.88 15.40 -11.22
CA SER A 21 13.07 14.76 -11.79
C SER A 21 14.35 15.49 -11.40
N ALA A 22 15.31 14.75 -10.84
CA ALA A 22 16.62 15.28 -10.47
C ALA A 22 17.38 15.84 -11.68
N ASP A 23 17.37 15.14 -12.81
CA ASP A 23 18.11 15.55 -14.01
C ASP A 23 17.55 16.86 -14.58
N VAL A 24 16.22 17.01 -14.56
CA VAL A 24 15.54 18.25 -14.98
C VAL A 24 15.88 19.39 -14.04
N LEU A 25 15.89 19.15 -12.72
CA LEU A 25 16.25 20.17 -11.74
C LEU A 25 17.68 20.66 -11.95
N PHE A 26 18.66 19.77 -12.00
CA PHE A 26 20.07 20.17 -12.09
C PHE A 26 20.40 20.83 -13.44
N ALA A 27 19.80 20.38 -14.54
CA ALA A 27 19.91 21.05 -15.83
C ALA A 27 19.32 22.48 -15.78
N TRP A 28 18.17 22.65 -15.10
CA TRP A 28 17.55 23.96 -14.93
C TRP A 28 18.39 24.90 -14.05
N LEU A 29 18.92 24.40 -12.92
CA LEU A 29 19.79 25.19 -12.03
C LEU A 29 21.08 25.66 -12.72
N GLN A 30 21.63 24.89 -13.65
CA GLN A 30 22.84 25.27 -14.41
C GLN A 30 22.61 26.41 -15.41
N VAL A 31 21.38 26.61 -15.86
CA VAL A 31 21.03 27.67 -16.84
C VAL A 31 20.72 28.99 -16.16
N LEU A 32 20.40 28.97 -14.86
CA LEU A 32 20.09 30.17 -14.09
C LEU A 32 21.37 30.96 -13.74
N PRO A 33 21.32 32.30 -13.71
CA PRO A 33 22.46 33.09 -13.26
C PRO A 33 22.72 32.82 -11.75
N PRO A 34 23.98 32.74 -11.32
CA PRO A 34 24.33 32.39 -9.94
C PRO A 34 23.69 33.35 -8.93
N ASP A 35 23.60 34.63 -9.25
CA ASP A 35 22.97 35.66 -8.40
C ASP A 35 21.47 35.42 -8.14
N ALA A 36 20.83 34.55 -8.92
CA ALA A 36 19.43 34.16 -8.76
C ALA A 36 19.25 32.99 -7.79
N LEU A 37 20.28 32.16 -7.65
CA LEU A 37 20.21 30.96 -6.85
C LEU A 37 20.34 31.37 -5.39
N GLY A 38 19.31 31.08 -4.58
CA GLY A 38 19.43 31.20 -3.14
C GLY A 38 20.55 30.29 -2.63
N ARG A 39 21.15 30.64 -1.47
CA ARG A 39 22.22 29.83 -0.84
C ARG A 39 21.91 28.32 -0.76
N PRO A 40 20.66 27.88 -0.48
CA PRO A 40 20.33 26.46 -0.46
C PRO A 40 20.47 25.78 -1.83
N LEU A 41 20.02 26.43 -2.91
CA LEU A 41 20.10 25.91 -4.28
C LEU A 41 21.53 25.94 -4.83
N GLU A 42 22.29 27.00 -4.54
CA GLU A 42 23.73 27.06 -4.86
C GLU A 42 24.48 25.89 -4.23
N SER A 43 24.18 25.62 -2.95
CA SER A 43 24.81 24.54 -2.21
C SER A 43 24.41 23.15 -2.73
N LEU A 44 23.16 22.99 -3.18
CA LEU A 44 22.70 21.76 -3.82
C LEU A 44 23.43 21.52 -5.16
N LEU A 45 23.60 22.57 -5.96
CA LEU A 45 24.34 22.52 -7.23
C LEU A 45 25.84 22.23 -6.98
N ALA A 46 26.44 22.85 -5.96
CA ALA A 46 27.83 22.59 -5.57
C ALA A 46 28.03 21.13 -5.12
N LEU A 47 27.08 20.55 -4.37
CA LEU A 47 27.15 19.14 -3.99
C LEU A 47 27.09 18.20 -5.19
N HIS A 48 26.29 18.54 -6.20
CA HIS A 48 26.24 17.79 -7.45
C HIS A 48 27.54 17.88 -8.26
N ALA A 49 28.17 19.05 -8.32
CA ALA A 49 29.39 19.27 -9.09
C ALA A 49 30.65 18.60 -8.50
N VAL A 50 30.66 18.36 -7.17
CA VAL A 50 31.87 17.95 -6.42
C VAL A 50 31.92 16.44 -6.13
N GLY A 51 30.95 15.65 -6.59
CA GLY A 51 30.90 14.23 -6.26
C GLY A 51 30.35 13.30 -7.34
N ASP A 52 30.85 12.07 -7.34
CA ASP A 52 30.24 10.90 -8.01
C ASP A 52 28.92 10.46 -7.34
N THR A 53 28.26 11.35 -6.60
CA THR A 53 26.98 11.06 -5.94
C THR A 53 25.85 11.11 -6.98
N PRO A 54 25.04 10.04 -7.12
CA PRO A 54 23.91 10.03 -8.04
C PRO A 54 22.97 11.21 -7.79
N THR A 55 22.50 11.86 -8.86
CA THR A 55 21.53 12.98 -8.80
C THR A 55 20.26 12.58 -8.04
N SER A 56 19.84 11.31 -8.15
CA SER A 56 18.71 10.69 -7.45
C SER A 56 18.84 10.65 -5.92
N ARG A 57 20.05 10.83 -5.37
CA ARG A 57 20.27 10.92 -3.91
C ARG A 57 20.20 12.35 -3.38
N LEU A 58 20.24 13.35 -4.26
CA LEU A 58 20.15 14.75 -3.87
C LEU A 58 18.74 15.31 -4.07
N TRP A 59 17.95 14.70 -4.98
CA TRP A 59 16.60 15.14 -5.32
C TRP A 59 15.72 13.98 -5.83
N PRO A 60 14.39 13.94 -5.55
CA PRO A 60 13.61 14.86 -4.70
C PRO A 60 13.79 14.59 -3.19
N HIS A 61 14.47 13.50 -2.84
CA HIS A 61 14.82 13.18 -1.46
C HIS A 61 16.31 13.43 -1.24
N PHE A 62 16.65 14.05 -0.10
CA PHE A 62 18.02 14.34 0.26
C PHE A 62 18.61 13.20 1.09
N VAL A 63 19.50 12.41 0.49
CA VAL A 63 20.12 11.21 1.07
C VAL A 63 21.62 11.43 1.32
N LEU A 64 21.97 11.64 2.58
CA LEU A 64 23.33 11.80 3.05
C LEU A 64 24.03 10.46 3.26
N ASN A 65 25.28 10.38 2.79
CA ASN A 65 26.17 9.24 2.97
C ASN A 65 27.54 9.72 3.47
N ARG A 66 28.38 8.80 3.98
CA ARG A 66 29.75 9.10 4.44
C ARG A 66 30.57 9.98 3.47
N PRO A 67 30.56 9.76 2.13
CA PRO A 67 31.31 10.60 1.18
C PRO A 67 30.80 12.05 1.05
N ALA A 68 29.54 12.31 1.39
CA ALA A 68 28.96 13.65 1.38
C ALA A 68 29.45 14.50 2.57
N LEU A 69 30.06 13.88 3.58
CA LEU A 69 30.52 14.55 4.81
C LEU A 69 32.05 14.47 4.97
N SER A 70 32.79 14.20 3.89
CA SER A 70 34.24 13.97 3.97
C SER A 70 35.08 15.25 4.07
N SER A 71 34.58 16.40 3.59
CA SER A 71 35.30 17.68 3.58
C SER A 71 34.49 18.79 4.23
N HIS A 72 35.18 19.83 4.73
CA HIS A 72 34.52 20.96 5.38
C HIS A 72 33.59 21.72 4.42
N ASP A 73 33.99 21.87 3.16
CA ASP A 73 33.19 22.57 2.14
C ASP A 73 31.88 21.82 1.85
N LYS A 74 31.93 20.48 1.79
CA LYS A 74 30.72 19.66 1.61
C LYS A 74 29.79 19.77 2.80
N ILE A 75 30.32 19.78 4.03
CA ILE A 75 29.51 19.95 5.26
C ILE A 75 28.76 21.28 5.24
N ALA A 76 29.40 22.37 4.82
CA ALA A 76 28.76 23.68 4.70
C ALA A 76 27.64 23.65 3.64
N CYS A 77 27.91 23.04 2.49
CA CYS A 77 26.91 22.89 1.44
C CYS A 77 25.71 22.02 1.88
N VAL A 78 25.96 20.90 2.57
CA VAL A 78 24.90 20.05 3.14
C VAL A 78 24.02 20.85 4.11
N ARG A 79 24.61 21.72 4.93
CA ARG A 79 23.88 22.55 5.89
C ARG A 79 22.92 23.50 5.21
N HIS A 80 23.38 24.20 4.18
CA HIS A 80 22.54 25.12 3.43
C HIS A 80 21.48 24.38 2.60
N ALA A 81 21.85 23.30 1.90
CA ALA A 81 20.92 22.51 1.09
C ALA A 81 19.83 21.83 1.93
N SER A 82 20.16 21.38 3.15
CA SER A 82 19.19 20.71 4.04
C SER A 82 17.99 21.58 4.44
N ALA A 83 18.08 22.91 4.29
CA ALA A 83 16.98 23.82 4.53
C ALA A 83 15.81 23.66 3.53
N LEU A 84 16.07 23.10 2.34
CA LEU A 84 15.04 22.84 1.33
C LEU A 84 14.17 21.62 1.66
N PHE A 85 14.63 20.76 2.58
CA PHE A 85 14.02 19.47 2.84
C PHE A 85 13.47 19.40 4.27
N PRO A 86 12.19 19.02 4.46
CA PRO A 86 11.65 18.75 5.79
C PRO A 86 12.28 17.49 6.41
N PHE A 87 12.69 16.54 5.57
CA PHE A 87 13.27 15.26 5.97
C PHE A 87 14.54 14.94 5.18
N VAL A 88 15.55 14.42 5.87
CA VAL A 88 16.82 13.99 5.27
C VAL A 88 17.08 12.55 5.65
N TYR A 89 17.46 11.74 4.66
CA TYR A 89 17.80 10.35 4.86
C TYR A 89 19.29 10.24 5.13
N VAL A 90 19.69 9.59 6.21
CA VAL A 90 21.10 9.40 6.58
C VAL A 90 21.43 7.93 6.50
N SER A 91 22.47 7.62 5.72
CA SER A 91 22.95 6.26 5.47
C SER A 91 24.44 6.18 5.79
N SER A 92 24.82 5.22 6.63
CA SER A 92 26.22 4.92 6.98
C SER A 92 26.99 6.05 7.70
N VAL A 93 26.31 6.89 8.50
CA VAL A 93 26.92 7.96 9.32
C VAL A 93 26.41 7.88 10.75
N TRP A 94 27.33 7.70 11.71
CA TRP A 94 27.03 7.65 13.15
C TRP A 94 27.57 8.84 13.94
N ASP A 95 28.21 9.82 13.34
CA ASP A 95 28.67 10.99 14.09
C ASP A 95 27.53 12.03 14.23
N VAL A 96 26.86 12.02 15.39
CA VAL A 96 25.77 12.98 15.71
C VAL A 96 26.28 14.41 15.77
N SER A 97 27.52 14.63 16.21
CA SER A 97 28.12 15.97 16.26
C SER A 97 28.36 16.50 14.85
N LEU A 98 28.79 15.64 13.93
CA LEU A 98 28.93 15.96 12.51
C LEU A 98 27.56 16.26 11.87
N LEU A 99 26.54 15.43 12.14
CA LEU A 99 25.18 15.67 11.65
C LEU A 99 24.61 16.99 12.19
N ARG A 100 24.84 17.33 13.45
CA ARG A 100 24.43 18.62 14.04
C ARG A 100 25.11 19.81 13.39
N ARG A 101 26.36 19.65 12.96
CA ARG A 101 27.09 20.68 12.20
C ARG A 101 26.58 20.78 10.77
N ALA A 102 26.22 19.65 10.17
CA ALA A 102 25.85 19.52 8.77
C ALA A 102 24.36 19.77 8.49
N LEU A 103 23.46 19.68 9.46
CA LEU A 103 22.01 19.80 9.22
C LEU A 103 21.46 21.12 9.73
N HIS A 104 20.41 21.60 9.08
CA HIS A 104 19.65 22.75 9.54
C HIS A 104 18.81 22.37 10.79
N PRO A 105 18.64 23.26 11.79
CA PRO A 105 18.04 22.91 13.09
C PRO A 105 16.60 22.36 13.05
N HIS A 106 15.85 22.66 11.98
CA HIS A 106 14.45 22.24 11.82
C HIS A 106 14.30 21.00 10.91
N THR A 107 15.40 20.48 10.38
CA THR A 107 15.37 19.35 9.45
C THR A 107 15.37 18.03 10.22
N ALA A 108 14.38 17.18 9.95
CA ALA A 108 14.26 15.91 10.62
C ALA A 108 15.04 14.80 9.90
N VAL A 109 15.50 13.79 10.64
CA VAL A 109 16.42 12.77 10.13
C VAL A 109 15.78 11.39 10.12
N SER A 110 15.91 10.70 8.99
CA SER A 110 15.52 9.31 8.79
C SER A 110 16.76 8.45 8.55
N PHE A 111 17.08 7.55 9.47
CA PHE A 111 18.24 6.68 9.34
C PHE A 111 17.88 5.40 8.59
N THR A 112 18.54 5.11 7.46
CA THR A 112 18.18 3.96 6.62
C THR A 112 19.14 2.78 6.81
N ASN A 113 20.44 3.01 6.62
CA ASN A 113 21.47 1.98 6.72
C ASN A 113 22.46 2.27 7.84
N PRO A 114 22.79 1.28 8.70
CA PRO A 114 23.91 1.41 9.61
C PRO A 114 25.26 1.43 8.82
N PRO A 115 26.32 2.06 9.36
CA PRO A 115 27.69 1.95 8.87
C PRO A 115 28.20 0.51 8.99
N SER A 116 29.32 0.25 8.31
CA SER A 116 29.99 -1.05 8.26
C SER A 116 30.24 -1.64 9.64
N THR A 117 30.16 -2.96 9.76
CA THR A 117 30.35 -3.73 11.00
C THR A 117 31.66 -3.44 11.73
N ASP A 118 32.71 -3.04 11.01
CA ASP A 118 34.02 -2.70 11.58
C ASP A 118 34.02 -1.37 12.36
N ASP A 119 33.03 -0.51 12.13
CA ASP A 119 32.85 0.76 12.85
C ASP A 119 32.01 0.60 14.14
N VAL A 120 31.48 -0.61 14.39
CA VAL A 120 30.48 -0.89 15.43
C VAL A 120 31.11 -1.40 16.71
N THR A 121 31.73 -0.50 17.49
CA THR A 121 32.08 -0.84 18.88
C THR A 121 30.91 -0.49 19.83
N PRO A 122 30.67 -1.26 20.89
CA PRO A 122 29.59 -0.99 21.85
C PRO A 122 29.64 0.43 22.43
N GLU A 123 30.83 0.96 22.71
CA GLU A 123 31.01 2.30 23.30
C GLU A 123 30.60 3.42 22.33
N ARG A 124 30.84 3.23 21.02
CA ARG A 124 30.40 4.18 19.99
C ARG A 124 28.88 4.16 19.84
N ILE A 125 28.25 2.99 19.98
CA ILE A 125 26.79 2.86 19.94
C ILE A 125 26.16 3.56 21.15
N GLU A 126 26.68 3.34 22.36
CA GLU A 126 26.15 3.98 23.58
C GLU A 126 26.28 5.50 23.51
N SER A 127 27.46 6.01 23.15
CA SER A 127 27.67 7.45 22.96
C SER A 127 26.79 8.06 21.87
N TRP A 128 26.55 7.31 20.79
CA TRP A 128 25.66 7.73 19.72
C TRP A 128 24.20 7.82 20.18
N LEU A 129 23.71 6.80 20.87
CA LEU A 129 22.33 6.74 21.38
C LEU A 129 22.06 7.83 22.43
N ASP A 130 22.98 8.07 23.35
CA ASP A 130 22.87 9.19 24.31
C ASP A 130 22.87 10.55 23.61
N GLY A 131 23.66 10.70 22.54
CA GLY A 131 23.68 11.91 21.71
C GLY A 131 22.36 12.15 20.96
N LEU A 132 21.71 11.09 20.48
CA LEU A 132 20.42 11.20 19.78
C LEU A 132 19.29 11.72 20.67
N ALA A 133 19.26 11.33 21.94
CA ALA A 133 18.23 11.77 22.89
C ALA A 133 18.19 13.30 23.10
N THR A 134 19.26 14.02 22.73
CA THR A 134 19.42 15.45 23.05
C THR A 134 19.53 16.37 21.84
N ALA A 135 19.73 15.86 20.61
CA ALA A 135 20.33 16.67 19.54
C ALA A 135 19.54 16.84 18.24
N ILE A 136 18.75 15.86 17.77
CA ILE A 136 18.17 15.88 16.41
C ILE A 136 16.76 15.26 16.42
N PRO A 137 15.75 15.86 15.75
CA PRO A 137 14.45 15.23 15.55
C PRO A 137 14.58 14.02 14.62
N VAL A 138 14.48 12.81 15.18
CA VAL A 138 14.58 11.54 14.45
C VAL A 138 13.18 11.06 14.06
N VAL A 139 12.97 10.77 12.78
CA VAL A 139 11.67 10.29 12.26
C VAL A 139 11.66 8.78 12.12
N PHE A 140 12.81 8.20 11.81
CA PHE A 140 12.96 6.77 11.56
C PHE A 140 14.36 6.31 11.96
N LEU A 141 14.46 5.13 12.57
CA LEU A 141 15.71 4.49 13.01
C LEU A 141 15.99 3.25 12.15
N PRO A 142 17.26 2.94 11.85
CA PRO A 142 17.60 1.84 10.95
C PRO A 142 17.51 0.49 11.67
N HIS A 143 17.50 -0.59 10.89
CA HIS A 143 17.17 -1.95 11.33
C HIS A 143 17.93 -2.43 12.60
N PRO A 144 17.25 -3.07 13.56
CA PRO A 144 17.81 -3.51 14.85
C PRO A 144 18.85 -4.65 14.79
N ARG A 145 19.30 -5.10 13.61
CA ARG A 145 20.34 -6.15 13.52
C ARG A 145 21.74 -5.62 13.79
N ALA A 146 21.93 -4.30 13.68
CA ALA A 146 23.22 -3.65 13.88
C ALA A 146 23.47 -3.18 15.32
N PHE A 147 22.48 -3.28 16.21
CA PHE A 147 22.56 -2.78 17.58
C PHE A 147 22.16 -3.87 18.59
N PRO A 148 22.81 -3.92 19.77
CA PRO A 148 22.32 -4.76 20.87
C PRO A 148 20.91 -4.31 21.26
N PRO A 149 19.90 -5.20 21.28
CA PRO A 149 18.52 -4.80 21.55
C PRO A 149 18.35 -4.07 22.88
N ARG A 150 19.03 -4.52 23.94
CA ARG A 150 18.92 -3.90 25.28
C ARG A 150 19.23 -2.41 25.30
N VAL A 151 20.40 -2.01 24.80
CA VAL A 151 20.85 -0.61 24.82
C VAL A 151 19.89 0.28 24.02
N TYR A 152 19.43 -0.23 22.88
CA TYR A 152 18.48 0.48 22.02
C TYR A 152 17.13 0.70 22.72
N LEU A 153 16.61 -0.32 23.41
CA LEU A 153 15.33 -0.28 24.10
C LEU A 153 15.35 0.67 25.31
N ASP A 154 16.48 0.79 26.00
CA ASP A 154 16.64 1.69 27.16
C ASP A 154 16.62 3.18 26.75
N VAL A 155 17.05 3.50 25.54
CA VAL A 155 17.12 4.89 25.04
C VAL A 155 15.82 5.33 24.37
N LEU A 156 15.02 4.38 23.87
CA LEU A 156 13.79 4.62 23.14
C LEU A 156 12.81 5.61 23.84
N PRO A 157 12.57 5.54 25.17
CA PRO A 157 11.73 6.52 25.89
C PRO A 157 12.29 7.95 25.93
N ARG A 158 13.60 8.10 25.74
CA ARG A 158 14.30 9.40 25.78
C ARG A 158 14.22 10.11 24.42
N LEU A 159 13.81 9.42 23.36
CA LEU A 159 13.72 9.95 22.01
C LEU A 159 12.41 10.72 21.80
N VAL A 160 12.29 11.90 22.40
CA VAL A 160 11.06 12.74 22.41
C VAL A 160 10.56 13.20 21.04
N HIS A 161 11.35 13.02 19.98
CA HIS A 161 10.97 13.38 18.62
C HIS A 161 10.68 12.17 17.72
N LEU A 162 10.84 10.94 18.22
CA LEU A 162 10.63 9.73 17.43
C LEU A 162 9.15 9.54 17.12
N GLN A 163 8.77 9.71 15.85
CA GLN A 163 7.38 9.58 15.39
C GLN A 163 7.02 8.18 14.90
N SER A 164 7.96 7.48 14.26
CA SER A 164 7.72 6.15 13.68
C SER A 164 8.79 5.15 14.11
N LEU A 165 8.34 4.00 14.60
CA LEU A 165 9.20 2.89 15.02
C LEU A 165 8.85 1.64 14.21
N GLN A 166 9.86 1.05 13.55
CA GLN A 166 9.72 -0.24 12.87
C GLN A 166 10.75 -1.24 13.40
N LEU A 167 10.29 -2.36 13.94
CA LEU A 167 11.13 -3.42 14.49
C LEU A 167 10.84 -4.75 13.80
N GLN A 168 11.89 -5.36 13.21
CA GLN A 168 11.83 -6.65 12.51
C GLN A 168 12.95 -7.60 13.01
N VAL A 169 13.00 -7.88 14.31
CA VAL A 169 14.04 -8.72 14.93
C VAL A 169 13.44 -9.67 15.97
N ALA A 170 14.02 -10.88 16.05
CA ALA A 170 13.73 -11.83 17.12
C ALA A 170 14.35 -11.36 18.43
N LEU A 171 13.49 -10.94 19.37
CA LEU A 171 13.90 -10.50 20.72
C LEU A 171 13.79 -11.65 21.73
N GLN A 172 14.69 -11.70 22.70
CA GLN A 172 14.57 -12.61 23.85
C GLN A 172 13.40 -12.20 24.75
N PRO A 173 12.81 -13.10 25.55
CA PRO A 173 11.66 -12.78 26.40
C PRO A 173 11.87 -11.57 27.34
N ALA A 174 13.07 -11.41 27.91
CA ALA A 174 13.40 -10.25 28.74
C ALA A 174 13.48 -8.93 27.94
N GLU A 175 13.94 -9.00 26.68
CA GLU A 175 14.02 -7.83 25.79
C GLU A 175 12.64 -7.44 25.27
N GLN A 176 11.73 -8.42 25.09
CA GLN A 176 10.34 -8.16 24.75
C GLN A 176 9.62 -7.38 25.87
N ASP A 177 9.88 -7.72 27.15
CA ASP A 177 9.33 -6.98 28.29
C ASP A 177 9.87 -5.55 28.33
N LEU A 178 11.19 -5.38 28.15
CA LEU A 178 11.82 -4.06 28.08
C LEU A 178 11.28 -3.21 26.93
N LEU A 179 11.02 -3.80 25.76
CA LEU A 179 10.41 -3.10 24.63
C LEU A 179 9.02 -2.58 25.00
N MET A 180 8.19 -3.39 25.63
CA MET A 180 6.84 -2.97 25.99
C MET A 180 6.87 -1.87 27.05
N ASP A 181 7.72 -2.00 28.07
CA ASP A 181 7.92 -0.96 29.08
C ASP A 181 8.43 0.35 28.45
N ALA A 182 9.36 0.26 27.49
CA ALA A 182 9.88 1.41 26.76
C ALA A 182 8.81 2.07 25.87
N LEU A 183 7.97 1.30 25.19
CA LEU A 183 6.85 1.81 24.38
C LEU A 183 5.82 2.54 25.24
N GLY A 184 5.48 2.00 26.41
CA GLY A 184 4.56 2.63 27.36
C GLY A 184 5.09 3.94 27.93
N ALA A 185 6.40 4.04 28.14
CA ALA A 185 7.06 5.25 28.63
C ALA A 185 7.29 6.33 27.55
N SER A 186 7.28 5.94 26.27
CA SER A 186 7.48 6.85 25.14
C SER A 186 6.23 7.66 24.87
N THR A 187 6.37 8.97 24.63
CA THR A 187 5.21 9.86 24.37
C THR A 187 5.11 10.37 22.93
N SER A 188 6.15 10.16 22.11
CA SER A 188 6.24 10.76 20.77
C SER A 188 5.87 9.82 19.63
N ILE A 189 5.88 8.50 19.87
CA ILE A 189 5.75 7.47 18.83
C ILE A 189 4.28 7.36 18.42
N ALA A 190 3.96 7.86 17.23
CA ALA A 190 2.62 7.81 16.64
C ALA A 190 2.40 6.61 15.72
N SER A 191 3.46 6.10 15.08
CA SER A 191 3.42 4.95 14.17
C SER A 191 4.30 3.82 14.67
N LEU A 192 3.75 2.62 14.76
CA LEU A 192 4.42 1.44 15.30
C LEU A 192 4.23 0.25 14.35
N THR A 193 5.34 -0.33 13.88
CA THR A 193 5.37 -1.59 13.14
C THR A 193 6.22 -2.61 13.89
N LEU A 194 5.60 -3.69 14.35
CA LEU A 194 6.27 -4.79 15.04
C LEU A 194 6.11 -6.08 14.25
N ASN A 195 7.21 -6.59 13.72
CA ASN A 195 7.30 -7.95 13.20
C ASN A 195 8.09 -8.79 14.19
N LEU A 196 7.36 -9.57 14.98
CA LEU A 196 7.93 -10.36 16.06
C LEU A 196 7.46 -11.80 15.88
N SER A 197 7.85 -12.40 14.75
CA SER A 197 7.57 -13.80 14.40
C SER A 197 8.04 -14.83 15.44
N SER A 198 8.85 -14.41 16.42
CA SER A 198 9.32 -15.22 17.55
C SER A 198 8.75 -14.79 18.91
N LEU A 199 7.78 -13.87 18.97
CA LEU A 199 7.12 -13.53 20.22
C LEU A 199 6.22 -14.70 20.63
N GLY A 200 6.47 -15.23 21.83
CA GLY A 200 5.49 -16.08 22.48
C GLY A 200 4.20 -15.32 22.78
N GLU A 201 3.31 -15.97 23.51
CA GLU A 201 2.01 -15.42 23.90
C GLU A 201 2.14 -14.06 24.63
N PHE A 202 1.25 -13.13 24.29
CA PHE A 202 1.18 -11.80 24.89
C PHE A 202 0.85 -11.91 26.38
N THR A 203 1.75 -11.48 27.27
CA THR A 203 1.53 -11.54 28.73
C THR A 203 0.76 -10.33 29.23
N ARG A 204 0.15 -10.44 30.43
CA ARG A 204 -0.63 -9.33 31.02
C ARG A 204 0.19 -8.06 31.22
N ARG A 205 1.44 -8.20 31.67
CA ARG A 205 2.37 -7.08 31.84
C ARG A 205 2.62 -6.35 30.51
N ARG A 206 2.87 -7.09 29.43
CA ARG A 206 3.08 -6.54 28.09
C ARG A 206 1.83 -5.81 27.59
N LEU A 207 0.66 -6.36 27.89
CA LEU A 207 -0.61 -5.71 27.57
C LEU A 207 -0.81 -4.40 28.29
N ASP A 208 -0.57 -4.34 29.59
CA ASP A 208 -0.73 -3.11 30.37
C ASP A 208 0.19 -2.00 29.83
N ALA A 209 1.47 -2.32 29.55
CA ALA A 209 2.39 -1.36 28.96
C ALA A 209 1.98 -0.94 27.53
N PHE A 210 1.53 -1.90 26.70
CA PHE A 210 1.04 -1.63 25.35
C PHE A 210 -0.23 -0.75 25.36
N THR A 211 -1.14 -0.94 26.32
CA THR A 211 -2.33 -0.11 26.46
C THR A 211 -2.02 1.36 26.76
N GLN A 212 -0.87 1.64 27.39
CA GLN A 212 -0.41 3.02 27.60
C GLN A 212 -0.04 3.68 26.28
N TRP A 213 0.67 2.97 25.40
CA TRP A 213 1.01 3.47 24.07
C TRP A 213 -0.24 3.65 23.18
N LEU A 214 -1.23 2.76 23.27
CA LEU A 214 -2.48 2.88 22.51
C LEU A 214 -3.25 4.19 22.79
N LYS A 215 -3.01 4.86 23.93
CA LYS A 215 -3.65 6.15 24.24
C LYS A 215 -3.21 7.28 23.31
N GLN A 216 -2.09 7.15 22.60
CA GLN A 216 -1.52 8.18 21.73
C GLN A 216 -1.19 7.68 20.32
N GLY A 217 -1.08 6.36 20.12
CA GLY A 217 -0.75 5.76 18.83
C GLY A 217 -1.80 6.04 17.76
N LYS A 218 -1.35 6.36 16.55
CA LYS A 218 -2.18 6.59 15.35
C LYS A 218 -2.18 5.39 14.40
N THR A 219 -1.01 4.80 14.18
CA THR A 219 -0.82 3.71 13.23
C THR A 219 -0.16 2.52 13.91
N LEU A 220 -0.76 1.35 13.76
CA LEU A 220 -0.29 0.11 14.35
C LEU A 220 -0.26 -1.02 13.31
N ASP A 221 0.92 -1.58 13.01
CA ASP A 221 1.12 -2.80 12.21
C ASP A 221 1.78 -3.87 13.09
N LEU A 222 1.03 -4.92 13.42
CA LEU A 222 1.49 -6.06 14.21
C LEU A 222 1.52 -7.30 13.34
N ARG A 223 2.65 -8.02 13.33
CA ARG A 223 2.80 -9.28 12.60
C ARG A 223 3.26 -10.41 13.50
N GLY A 224 2.56 -11.54 13.45
CA GLY A 224 3.02 -12.78 14.09
C GLY A 224 2.62 -12.94 15.56
N LEU A 225 1.74 -12.10 16.10
CA LEU A 225 1.47 -12.06 17.54
C LEU A 225 0.27 -12.91 17.96
N SER A 226 0.48 -13.73 18.98
CA SER A 226 -0.56 -14.54 19.62
C SER A 226 -0.89 -13.99 21.01
N ILE A 227 -2.17 -13.99 21.36
CA ILE A 227 -2.70 -13.64 22.68
C ILE A 227 -3.50 -14.81 23.25
N SER A 228 -3.47 -14.95 24.57
CA SER A 228 -4.31 -15.91 25.30
C SER A 228 -5.78 -15.50 25.28
N ASP A 229 -6.68 -16.48 25.29
CA ASP A 229 -8.12 -16.24 25.37
C ASP A 229 -8.52 -15.44 26.62
N THR A 230 -7.73 -15.53 27.70
CA THR A 230 -7.94 -14.77 28.93
C THR A 230 -7.62 -13.28 28.80
N LEU A 231 -6.71 -12.90 27.90
CA LEU A 231 -6.28 -11.52 27.68
C LEU A 231 -6.88 -10.89 26.43
N ALA A 232 -7.42 -11.71 25.51
CA ALA A 232 -8.11 -11.29 24.30
C ALA A 232 -9.17 -10.19 24.53
N PRO A 233 -10.08 -10.29 25.53
CA PRO A 233 -11.06 -9.23 25.79
C PRO A 233 -10.42 -7.90 26.23
N CYS A 234 -9.34 -7.97 27.01
CA CYS A 234 -8.63 -6.79 27.48
C CYS A 234 -7.93 -6.05 26.32
N PHE A 235 -7.35 -6.80 25.38
CA PHE A 235 -6.75 -6.24 24.18
C PHE A 235 -7.79 -5.57 23.28
N ALA A 236 -8.89 -6.26 22.98
CA ALA A 236 -9.96 -5.69 22.17
C ALA A 236 -10.48 -4.38 22.78
N ARG A 237 -10.75 -4.37 24.09
CA ARG A 237 -11.20 -3.15 24.79
C ARG A 237 -10.17 -2.02 24.72
N ALA A 238 -8.88 -2.31 24.83
CA ALA A 238 -7.83 -1.31 24.76
C ALA A 238 -7.75 -0.65 23.38
N VAL A 239 -7.86 -1.45 22.30
CA VAL A 239 -7.90 -0.95 20.93
C VAL A 239 -9.14 -0.09 20.69
N ILE A 240 -10.30 -0.49 21.22
CA ILE A 240 -11.56 0.26 21.10
C ILE A 240 -11.51 1.57 21.91
N GLN A 241 -10.77 1.63 23.00
CA GLN A 241 -10.68 2.86 23.79
C GLN A 241 -9.53 3.78 23.33
N ALA A 242 -8.79 3.41 22.29
CA ALA A 242 -7.67 4.18 21.77
C ALA A 242 -8.17 5.45 21.04
N PRO A 243 -7.91 6.67 21.56
CA PRO A 243 -8.55 7.91 21.09
C PRO A 243 -7.98 8.48 19.78
N ALA A 244 -6.82 8.01 19.34
CA ALA A 244 -6.12 8.56 18.17
C ALA A 244 -5.84 7.52 17.07
N LEU A 245 -6.22 6.27 17.28
CA LEU A 245 -5.87 5.16 16.40
C LEU A 245 -6.70 5.22 15.10
N SER A 246 -6.04 5.52 13.99
CA SER A 246 -6.65 5.63 12.66
C SER A 246 -6.36 4.46 11.74
N THR A 247 -5.26 3.74 11.98
CA THR A 247 -4.83 2.62 11.13
C THR A 247 -4.43 1.44 12.00
N LEU A 248 -5.10 0.30 11.79
CA LEU A 248 -4.84 -0.96 12.47
C LEU A 248 -4.59 -2.06 11.44
N ILE A 249 -3.38 -2.59 11.44
CA ILE A 249 -2.94 -3.68 10.58
C ILE A 249 -2.55 -4.84 11.50
N LEU A 250 -3.34 -5.90 11.48
CA LEU A 250 -3.06 -7.14 12.20
C LEU A 250 -2.79 -8.22 11.17
N ARG A 251 -1.53 -8.66 11.10
CA ARG A 251 -1.11 -9.75 10.24
C ARG A 251 -0.76 -10.96 11.09
N ASP A 252 -1.21 -12.12 10.66
CA ASP A 252 -0.68 -13.39 11.12
C ASP A 252 -0.73 -13.54 12.66
N GLY A 253 -1.84 -14.00 13.24
CA GLY A 253 -1.88 -14.31 14.68
C GLY A 253 -3.29 -14.42 15.25
N SER A 254 -3.40 -14.65 16.56
CA SER A 254 -4.70 -14.69 17.26
C SER A 254 -5.21 -13.31 17.68
N LEU A 255 -4.44 -12.23 17.48
CA LEU A 255 -4.88 -10.88 17.83
C LEU A 255 -6.09 -10.39 17.04
N ALA A 256 -6.15 -10.66 15.73
CA ALA A 256 -7.34 -10.25 14.98
C ALA A 256 -8.55 -11.07 15.41
N LEU A 257 -8.39 -12.38 15.67
CA LEU A 257 -9.45 -13.21 16.23
C LEU A 257 -9.95 -12.67 17.58
N ALA A 258 -9.04 -12.29 18.47
CA ALA A 258 -9.36 -11.67 19.74
C ALA A 258 -10.12 -10.35 19.59
N LEU A 259 -9.70 -9.50 18.63
CA LEU A 259 -10.40 -8.27 18.31
C LEU A 259 -11.81 -8.56 17.80
N LEU A 260 -11.93 -9.46 16.82
CA LEU A 260 -13.20 -9.80 16.17
C LEU A 260 -14.20 -10.48 17.13
N ALA A 261 -13.72 -11.34 18.04
CA ALA A 261 -14.57 -12.06 18.98
C ALA A 261 -15.10 -11.16 20.12
N HIS A 262 -14.43 -10.06 20.43
CA HIS A 262 -14.73 -9.24 21.61
C HIS A 262 -14.99 -7.76 21.32
N ALA A 263 -14.83 -7.30 20.08
CA ALA A 263 -15.18 -5.94 19.70
C ALA A 263 -16.69 -5.81 19.52
N THR A 264 -17.35 -5.16 20.48
CA THR A 264 -18.78 -4.82 20.41
C THR A 264 -19.05 -3.55 19.61
N HIS A 265 -18.08 -2.65 19.52
CA HIS A 265 -18.12 -1.40 18.77
C HIS A 265 -16.69 -1.00 18.43
N ILE A 266 -16.47 -0.40 17.25
CA ILE A 266 -15.13 0.04 16.84
C ILE A 266 -15.13 1.56 16.70
N PRO A 267 -14.05 2.26 17.14
CA PRO A 267 -14.09 3.71 17.28
C PRO A 267 -14.19 4.40 15.93
N ALA A 268 -14.99 5.47 15.84
CA ALA A 268 -15.19 6.24 14.61
C ALA A 268 -13.88 6.82 14.02
N GLN A 269 -12.82 6.93 14.81
CA GLN A 269 -11.50 7.38 14.32
C GLN A 269 -10.71 6.30 13.59
N LEU A 270 -11.08 5.01 13.69
CA LEU A 270 -10.37 3.92 13.04
C LEU A 270 -10.84 3.78 11.59
N ILE A 271 -10.09 4.40 10.68
CA ILE A 271 -10.45 4.55 9.27
C ILE A 271 -9.98 3.35 8.44
N HIS A 272 -8.83 2.77 8.79
CA HIS A 272 -8.19 1.69 8.04
C HIS A 272 -8.00 0.44 8.91
N LEU A 273 -8.65 -0.66 8.53
CA LEU A 273 -8.41 -1.98 9.10
C LEU A 273 -7.83 -2.92 8.04
N THR A 274 -6.72 -3.56 8.37
CA THR A 274 -6.15 -4.67 7.59
C THR A 274 -6.04 -5.89 8.47
N LEU A 275 -6.83 -6.92 8.17
CA LEU A 275 -6.75 -8.23 8.80
C LEU A 275 -6.13 -9.19 7.81
N ALA A 276 -4.83 -9.44 7.93
CA ALA A 276 -4.13 -10.42 7.12
C ALA A 276 -3.88 -11.68 7.94
N GLY A 277 -4.05 -12.83 7.33
CA GLY A 277 -3.77 -14.08 7.97
C GLY A 277 -4.80 -14.57 8.98
N THR A 278 -6.07 -14.18 8.89
CA THR A 278 -7.09 -14.53 9.91
C THR A 278 -8.38 -15.04 9.29
N THR A 279 -8.94 -16.09 9.86
CA THR A 279 -10.29 -16.59 9.57
C THR A 279 -11.24 -16.02 10.61
N PHE A 280 -12.43 -15.55 10.25
CA PHE A 280 -13.39 -15.09 11.24
C PHE A 280 -13.99 -16.28 11.99
N PRO A 281 -14.20 -16.19 13.31
CA PRO A 281 -14.70 -17.32 14.10
C PRO A 281 -16.20 -17.59 13.91
N SER A 282 -16.98 -16.57 13.52
CA SER A 282 -18.41 -16.69 13.21
C SER A 282 -18.91 -15.53 12.34
N ALA A 283 -20.11 -15.71 11.75
CA ALA A 283 -20.80 -14.69 10.98
C ALA A 283 -21.05 -13.39 11.77
N ASP A 284 -21.52 -13.56 13.01
CA ASP A 284 -21.86 -12.46 13.90
C ASP A 284 -20.62 -11.64 14.33
N ALA A 285 -19.47 -12.30 14.51
CA ALA A 285 -18.22 -11.64 14.90
C ALA A 285 -17.68 -10.73 13.79
N ALA A 286 -17.80 -11.12 12.50
CA ALA A 286 -17.39 -10.23 11.42
C ALA A 286 -18.38 -9.09 11.19
N SER A 287 -19.69 -9.36 11.28
CA SER A 287 -20.73 -8.34 11.14
C SER A 287 -20.59 -7.25 12.21
N ALA A 288 -20.37 -7.65 13.48
CA ALA A 288 -20.11 -6.73 14.58
C ALA A 288 -18.84 -5.90 14.35
N ALA A 289 -17.75 -6.54 13.92
CA ALA A 289 -16.50 -5.85 13.64
C ALA A 289 -16.63 -4.88 12.46
N MET A 290 -17.33 -5.27 11.39
CA MET A 290 -17.27 -4.57 10.11
C MET A 290 -18.30 -3.45 9.96
N SER A 291 -19.27 -3.39 10.87
CA SER A 291 -20.31 -2.34 10.89
C SER A 291 -19.81 -0.89 10.96
N ASN A 292 -18.56 -0.67 11.38
CA ASN A 292 -18.02 0.66 11.68
C ASN A 292 -16.79 1.09 10.86
N PHE A 293 -16.30 0.27 9.92
CA PHE A 293 -15.09 0.62 9.14
C PHE A 293 -15.40 1.40 7.86
N SER A 294 -14.58 2.41 7.56
CA SER A 294 -14.55 3.06 6.24
C SER A 294 -13.70 2.28 5.23
N HIS A 295 -12.57 1.68 5.62
CA HIS A 295 -11.75 0.85 4.73
C HIS A 295 -11.44 -0.48 5.40
N ALA A 296 -11.72 -1.58 4.70
CA ALA A 296 -11.48 -2.92 5.21
C ALA A 296 -10.74 -3.79 4.18
N PHE A 297 -9.53 -4.19 4.54
CA PHE A 297 -8.74 -5.19 3.81
C PHE A 297 -8.72 -6.48 4.61
N VAL A 298 -9.23 -7.56 4.01
CA VAL A 298 -9.28 -8.88 4.63
C VAL A 298 -8.52 -9.86 3.75
N ARG A 299 -7.48 -10.48 4.30
CA ARG A 299 -6.76 -11.59 3.67
C ARG A 299 -6.66 -12.75 4.66
N PRO A 300 -7.10 -13.97 4.33
CA PRO A 300 -7.01 -15.13 5.22
C PRO A 300 -5.57 -15.72 5.25
N ARG A 301 -5.30 -16.64 6.19
CA ARG A 301 -3.93 -17.17 6.45
C ARG A 301 -3.45 -18.23 5.47
N THR A 302 -4.34 -18.84 4.72
CA THR A 302 -4.05 -19.94 3.79
C THR A 302 -5.31 -20.25 2.97
N ASN A 303 -5.15 -20.92 1.81
CA ASN A 303 -6.19 -21.58 0.97
C ASN A 303 -6.96 -22.67 1.75
N THR A 304 -7.57 -22.29 2.87
CA THR A 304 -8.40 -23.15 3.69
C THR A 304 -9.83 -22.65 3.62
N SER A 305 -10.75 -23.59 3.56
CA SER A 305 -12.19 -23.41 3.36
C SER A 305 -12.91 -22.49 4.37
N GLY A 306 -12.23 -21.97 5.40
CA GLY A 306 -12.79 -21.02 6.38
C GLY A 306 -12.74 -19.56 5.93
N ALA A 307 -12.07 -19.25 4.83
CA ALA A 307 -12.10 -17.93 4.21
C ALA A 307 -13.47 -17.60 3.59
N SER A 308 -14.19 -18.62 3.12
CA SER A 308 -15.58 -18.49 2.66
C SER A 308 -16.51 -18.01 3.80
N ASP A 309 -16.41 -18.61 4.99
CA ASP A 309 -17.19 -18.22 6.18
C ASP A 309 -16.93 -16.76 6.60
N SER A 310 -15.71 -16.29 6.37
CA SER A 310 -15.27 -14.92 6.65
C SER A 310 -15.90 -13.88 5.73
N PHE A 311 -16.06 -14.21 4.45
CA PHE A 311 -16.81 -13.40 3.48
C PHE A 311 -18.32 -13.40 3.80
N PHE A 312 -18.87 -14.56 4.18
CA PHE A 312 -20.30 -14.70 4.53
C PHE A 312 -20.71 -13.95 5.80
N ALA A 313 -19.74 -13.72 6.67
CA ALA A 313 -19.88 -12.96 7.89
C ALA A 313 -20.01 -11.44 7.67
N LEU A 314 -19.67 -10.92 6.48
CA LEU A 314 -19.71 -9.48 6.14
C LEU A 314 -21.12 -8.94 5.86
N SER A 315 -22.17 -9.69 6.20
CA SER A 315 -23.58 -9.37 6.01
C SER A 315 -24.14 -8.36 7.03
N GLY A 316 -23.31 -7.44 7.54
CA GLY A 316 -23.71 -6.37 8.48
C GLY A 316 -23.91 -5.00 7.82
N PRO A 317 -24.36 -3.96 8.56
CA PRO A 317 -24.44 -2.60 8.04
C PRO A 317 -23.03 -2.03 7.85
N LEU A 318 -22.41 -2.35 6.72
CA LEU A 318 -21.08 -1.91 6.36
C LEU A 318 -21.13 -0.44 5.92
N SER A 319 -20.38 0.44 6.59
CA SER A 319 -20.10 1.82 6.13
C SER A 319 -18.83 1.88 5.28
N VAL A 320 -18.43 0.76 4.68
CA VAL A 320 -17.15 0.57 4.00
C VAL A 320 -17.21 1.23 2.62
N THR A 321 -16.17 1.99 2.29
CA THR A 321 -15.90 2.57 0.97
C THR A 321 -15.03 1.68 0.11
N GLU A 322 -14.09 0.95 0.71
CA GLU A 322 -13.20 0.03 0.00
C GLU A 322 -13.19 -1.34 0.69
N LEU A 323 -13.58 -2.37 -0.06
CA LEU A 323 -13.62 -3.75 0.40
C LEU A 323 -12.68 -4.61 -0.45
N ASN A 324 -11.61 -5.09 0.15
CA ASN A 324 -10.68 -6.02 -0.50
C ASN A 324 -10.80 -7.41 0.12
N LEU A 325 -11.11 -8.38 -0.74
CA LEU A 325 -11.39 -9.79 -0.47
C LEU A 325 -10.51 -10.68 -1.34
N ASN A 326 -9.34 -10.21 -1.75
CA ASN A 326 -8.42 -10.97 -2.59
C ASN A 326 -7.95 -12.25 -1.88
N ASP A 327 -7.87 -13.37 -2.61
CA ASP A 327 -7.28 -14.65 -2.14
C ASP A 327 -8.05 -15.26 -0.94
N MET A 328 -9.38 -15.37 -1.07
CA MET A 328 -10.31 -15.91 -0.07
C MET A 328 -10.94 -17.28 -0.41
N ASP A 329 -10.54 -17.94 -1.51
CA ASP A 329 -11.04 -19.29 -1.88
C ASP A 329 -12.59 -19.39 -1.87
N LEU A 330 -13.26 -18.43 -2.54
CA LEU A 330 -14.73 -18.37 -2.57
C LEU A 330 -15.37 -19.36 -3.56
N GLY A 331 -14.59 -19.94 -4.47
CA GLY A 331 -15.07 -20.81 -5.56
C GLY A 331 -15.80 -22.07 -5.12
N GLY A 332 -15.55 -22.55 -3.90
CA GLY A 332 -16.19 -23.73 -3.34
C GLY A 332 -17.61 -23.50 -2.78
N VAL A 333 -18.11 -22.25 -2.75
CA VAL A 333 -19.32 -21.93 -2.00
C VAL A 333 -20.31 -21.06 -2.81
N ASN A 334 -21.59 -21.17 -2.47
CA ASN A 334 -22.64 -20.35 -3.05
C ASN A 334 -22.57 -18.90 -2.55
N VAL A 335 -21.85 -18.05 -3.29
CA VAL A 335 -21.68 -16.63 -3.00
C VAL A 335 -22.93 -15.78 -3.24
N ALA A 336 -23.94 -16.29 -3.96
CA ALA A 336 -25.07 -15.50 -4.43
C ALA A 336 -25.93 -14.81 -3.35
N PRO A 337 -26.41 -15.51 -2.30
CA PRO A 337 -27.20 -14.85 -1.26
C PRO A 337 -26.38 -13.79 -0.50
N HIS A 338 -25.07 -14.01 -0.37
CA HIS A 338 -24.17 -13.14 0.38
C HIS A 338 -23.81 -11.87 -0.40
N LEU A 339 -23.54 -11.99 -1.70
CA LEU A 339 -23.35 -10.82 -2.59
C LEU A 339 -24.59 -9.94 -2.65
N THR A 340 -25.78 -10.57 -2.70
CA THR A 340 -27.05 -9.84 -2.66
C THR A 340 -27.20 -9.07 -1.35
N HIS A 341 -26.92 -9.72 -0.23
CA HIS A 341 -27.00 -9.10 1.09
C HIS A 341 -25.96 -7.98 1.27
N MET A 342 -24.71 -8.21 0.88
CA MET A 342 -23.64 -7.22 0.89
C MET A 342 -24.05 -5.98 0.08
N ALA A 343 -24.60 -6.17 -1.12
CA ALA A 343 -25.03 -5.08 -1.97
C ALA A 343 -26.12 -4.22 -1.31
N VAL A 344 -27.08 -4.84 -0.63
CA VAL A 344 -28.10 -4.11 0.14
C VAL A 344 -27.48 -3.29 1.27
N CYS A 345 -26.53 -3.87 2.01
CA CYS A 345 -25.90 -3.20 3.14
C CYS A 345 -24.93 -2.07 2.75
N THR A 346 -24.30 -2.18 1.58
CA THR A 346 -23.21 -1.29 1.13
C THR A 346 -23.59 -0.35 -0.02
N ALA A 347 -24.85 -0.39 -0.49
CA ALA A 347 -25.34 0.29 -1.69
C ALA A 347 -24.95 1.78 -1.80
N HIS A 348 -24.82 2.46 -0.66
CA HIS A 348 -24.59 3.91 -0.58
C HIS A 348 -23.16 4.28 -0.14
N SER A 349 -22.29 3.32 0.19
CA SER A 349 -20.95 3.59 0.70
C SER A 349 -19.83 2.99 -0.14
N LEU A 350 -20.03 1.79 -0.70
CA LEU A 350 -18.94 1.02 -1.33
C LEU A 350 -18.56 1.58 -2.70
N MET A 351 -17.36 2.14 -2.78
CA MET A 351 -16.75 2.71 -3.97
C MET A 351 -15.80 1.74 -4.66
N GLU A 352 -15.13 0.84 -3.92
CA GLU A 352 -14.18 -0.12 -4.51
C GLU A 352 -14.40 -1.53 -3.94
N LEU A 353 -14.48 -2.50 -4.84
CA LEU A 353 -14.61 -3.92 -4.53
C LEU A 353 -13.53 -4.71 -5.26
N ASP A 354 -12.65 -5.36 -4.51
CA ASP A 354 -11.67 -6.31 -5.05
C ASP A 354 -11.98 -7.72 -4.55
N MET A 355 -12.33 -8.62 -5.47
CA MET A 355 -12.54 -10.04 -5.22
C MET A 355 -11.63 -10.89 -6.12
N SER A 356 -10.43 -10.42 -6.44
CA SER A 356 -9.48 -11.17 -7.27
C SER A 356 -8.98 -12.45 -6.59
N ASP A 357 -8.52 -13.43 -7.37
CA ASP A 357 -7.92 -14.69 -6.87
C ASP A 357 -8.87 -15.53 -5.99
N ASN A 358 -10.17 -15.60 -6.35
CA ASN A 358 -11.18 -16.29 -5.55
C ASN A 358 -11.85 -17.50 -6.21
N TRP A 359 -11.52 -17.80 -7.47
CA TRP A 359 -12.10 -18.93 -8.23
C TRP A 359 -13.64 -18.96 -8.25
N ILE A 360 -14.30 -17.79 -8.21
CA ILE A 360 -15.76 -17.71 -8.11
C ILE A 360 -16.51 -18.32 -9.31
N GLY A 361 -15.84 -18.45 -10.46
CA GLY A 361 -16.37 -19.00 -11.70
C GLY A 361 -17.60 -18.24 -12.23
N ASP A 362 -18.27 -18.86 -13.20
CA ASP A 362 -19.47 -18.30 -13.83
C ASP A 362 -20.63 -18.09 -12.86
N ALA A 363 -20.80 -18.99 -11.88
CA ALA A 363 -21.86 -18.90 -10.90
C ALA A 363 -21.72 -17.67 -10.00
N GLY A 364 -20.51 -17.38 -9.52
CA GLY A 364 -20.25 -16.17 -8.74
C GLY A 364 -20.30 -14.91 -9.58
N ALA A 365 -19.83 -14.96 -10.83
CA ALA A 365 -19.95 -13.85 -11.78
C ALA A 365 -21.41 -13.49 -12.08
N LEU A 366 -22.28 -14.48 -12.29
CA LEU A 366 -23.73 -14.28 -12.48
C LEU A 366 -24.39 -13.64 -11.24
N ALA A 367 -24.00 -14.10 -10.06
CA ALA A 367 -24.51 -13.54 -8.81
C ALA A 367 -24.08 -12.08 -8.61
N LEU A 368 -22.80 -11.78 -8.89
CA LEU A 368 -22.29 -10.42 -8.81
C LEU A 368 -22.96 -9.53 -9.86
N ALA A 369 -23.16 -10.01 -11.08
CA ALA A 369 -23.89 -9.30 -12.13
C ALA A 369 -25.32 -8.91 -11.70
N ALA A 370 -26.01 -9.76 -10.94
CA ALA A 370 -27.32 -9.44 -10.38
C ALA A 370 -27.27 -8.39 -9.25
N ALA A 371 -26.18 -8.35 -8.49
CA ALA A 371 -26.01 -7.44 -7.35
C ALA A 371 -25.46 -6.06 -7.74
N LEU A 372 -24.61 -5.98 -8.76
CA LEU A 372 -23.91 -4.76 -9.21
C LEU A 372 -24.82 -3.53 -9.40
N PRO A 373 -26.03 -3.63 -10.02
CA PRO A 373 -26.89 -2.47 -10.21
C PRO A 373 -27.38 -1.80 -8.91
N SER A 374 -27.33 -2.52 -7.79
CA SER A 374 -27.71 -1.99 -6.46
C SER A 374 -26.58 -1.21 -5.79
N LEU A 375 -25.35 -1.34 -6.27
CA LEU A 375 -24.16 -0.66 -5.75
C LEU A 375 -23.99 0.69 -6.45
N HIS A 376 -24.88 1.63 -6.14
CA HIS A 376 -25.03 2.88 -6.89
C HIS A 376 -23.81 3.81 -6.85
N VAL A 377 -22.94 3.70 -5.84
CA VAL A 377 -21.73 4.52 -5.68
C VAL A 377 -20.43 3.79 -6.03
N LEU A 378 -20.52 2.52 -6.48
CA LEU A 378 -19.34 1.72 -6.84
C LEU A 378 -18.66 2.31 -8.08
N ARG A 379 -17.36 2.57 -7.93
CA ARG A 379 -16.47 3.13 -8.96
C ARG A 379 -15.51 2.10 -9.54
N THR A 380 -15.05 1.17 -8.72
CA THR A 380 -14.05 0.17 -9.12
C THR A 380 -14.50 -1.23 -8.73
N VAL A 381 -14.46 -2.15 -9.70
CA VAL A 381 -14.62 -3.58 -9.45
C VAL A 381 -13.46 -4.36 -10.04
N THR A 382 -12.82 -5.18 -9.21
CA THR A 382 -11.65 -6.00 -9.57
C THR A 382 -11.95 -7.48 -9.34
N LEU A 383 -11.87 -8.26 -10.43
CA LEU A 383 -12.25 -9.67 -10.48
C LEU A 383 -11.21 -10.51 -11.21
N SER A 384 -9.94 -10.12 -11.15
CA SER A 384 -8.87 -10.85 -11.84
C SER A 384 -8.69 -12.26 -11.27
N ARG A 385 -8.27 -13.23 -12.10
CA ARG A 385 -7.92 -14.60 -11.65
C ARG A 385 -9.08 -15.34 -10.94
N ASN A 386 -10.28 -15.30 -11.53
CA ASN A 386 -11.48 -15.88 -10.93
C ASN A 386 -12.08 -17.06 -11.70
N GLU A 387 -11.41 -17.54 -12.76
CA GLU A 387 -11.90 -18.60 -13.64
C GLU A 387 -13.29 -18.28 -14.24
N ILE A 388 -13.55 -17.00 -14.50
CA ILE A 388 -14.82 -16.55 -15.11
C ILE A 388 -14.77 -16.86 -16.61
N GLU A 389 -15.67 -17.70 -17.09
CA GLU A 389 -15.78 -18.07 -18.50
C GLU A 389 -16.72 -17.13 -19.26
N ASP A 390 -17.00 -17.44 -20.52
CA ASP A 390 -17.82 -16.60 -21.40
C ASP A 390 -19.25 -16.36 -20.86
N ALA A 391 -19.87 -17.29 -20.11
CA ALA A 391 -21.22 -17.06 -19.61
C ALA A 391 -21.25 -16.06 -18.44
N GLY A 392 -20.33 -16.20 -17.49
CA GLY A 392 -20.17 -15.27 -16.37
C GLY A 392 -19.65 -13.91 -16.83
N GLY A 393 -18.67 -13.89 -17.73
CA GLY A 393 -18.11 -12.67 -18.30
C GLY A 393 -19.16 -11.84 -19.05
N ARG A 394 -19.99 -12.48 -19.88
CA ARG A 394 -21.12 -11.79 -20.53
C ARG A 394 -22.11 -11.23 -19.53
N ALA A 395 -22.45 -11.96 -18.47
CA ALA A 395 -23.40 -11.50 -17.47
C ALA A 395 -22.87 -10.26 -16.74
N LEU A 396 -21.61 -10.29 -16.30
CA LEU A 396 -20.94 -9.15 -15.66
C LEU A 396 -20.92 -7.92 -16.58
N LEU A 397 -20.44 -8.11 -17.82
CA LEU A 397 -20.36 -7.01 -18.79
C LEU A 397 -21.74 -6.45 -19.12
N ALA A 398 -22.77 -7.30 -19.28
CA ALA A 398 -24.13 -6.87 -19.56
C ALA A 398 -24.81 -6.11 -18.40
N ALA A 399 -24.32 -6.27 -17.16
CA ALA A 399 -24.81 -5.53 -16.00
C ALA A 399 -24.24 -4.11 -15.89
N ILE A 400 -23.03 -3.87 -16.43
CA ILE A 400 -22.32 -2.57 -16.34
C ILE A 400 -23.17 -1.37 -16.76
N PRO A 401 -23.97 -1.39 -17.85
CA PRO A 401 -24.79 -0.25 -18.24
C PRO A 401 -25.81 0.20 -17.17
N ALA A 402 -26.13 -0.65 -16.20
CA ALA A 402 -27.01 -0.33 -15.07
C ALA A 402 -26.25 0.20 -13.84
N CYS A 403 -24.92 0.38 -13.92
CA CYS A 403 -24.05 0.80 -12.82
C CYS A 403 -23.49 2.21 -13.10
N PRO A 404 -24.24 3.30 -12.84
CA PRO A 404 -23.94 4.63 -13.37
C PRO A 404 -22.64 5.26 -12.83
N SER A 405 -22.14 4.81 -11.68
CA SER A 405 -20.93 5.34 -11.05
C SER A 405 -19.68 4.52 -11.37
N LEU A 406 -19.80 3.40 -12.10
CA LEU A 406 -18.71 2.46 -12.30
C LEU A 406 -17.72 2.99 -13.35
N GLU A 407 -16.51 3.35 -12.93
CA GLU A 407 -15.49 3.94 -13.80
C GLU A 407 -14.44 2.91 -14.26
N THR A 408 -14.19 1.89 -13.44
CA THR A 408 -13.05 0.97 -13.57
C THR A 408 -13.52 -0.48 -13.43
N VAL A 409 -13.22 -1.31 -14.44
CA VAL A 409 -13.54 -2.75 -14.44
C VAL A 409 -12.29 -3.56 -14.76
N VAL A 410 -11.84 -4.40 -13.83
CA VAL A 410 -10.65 -5.23 -13.99
C VAL A 410 -11.06 -6.70 -14.04
N LEU A 411 -10.87 -7.34 -15.19
CA LEU A 411 -11.26 -8.73 -15.48
C LEU A 411 -10.08 -9.57 -16.01
N GLY A 412 -8.83 -9.17 -15.69
CA GLY A 412 -7.63 -9.84 -16.17
C GLY A 412 -7.48 -11.29 -15.71
N SER A 413 -6.79 -12.11 -16.51
CA SER A 413 -6.50 -13.52 -16.20
C SER A 413 -7.76 -14.34 -15.88
N ASN A 414 -8.81 -14.21 -16.70
CA ASN A 414 -10.01 -15.05 -16.66
C ASN A 414 -10.13 -15.88 -17.96
N GLU A 415 -11.25 -16.54 -18.18
CA GLU A 415 -11.51 -17.40 -19.34
C GLU A 415 -12.56 -16.75 -20.28
N ILE A 416 -12.56 -15.41 -20.37
CA ILE A 416 -13.48 -14.64 -21.20
C ILE A 416 -13.04 -14.71 -22.67
N GLY A 417 -13.91 -15.28 -23.51
CA GLY A 417 -13.63 -15.53 -24.91
C GLY A 417 -14.23 -14.48 -25.84
N ARG A 418 -14.45 -14.88 -27.10
CA ARG A 418 -15.04 -14.04 -28.15
C ARG A 418 -16.42 -13.50 -27.77
N ALA A 419 -17.25 -14.30 -27.10
CA ALA A 419 -18.60 -13.87 -26.78
C ALA A 419 -18.61 -12.76 -25.72
N GLY A 420 -17.76 -12.86 -24.70
CA GLY A 420 -17.53 -11.79 -23.74
C GLY A 420 -16.93 -10.55 -24.39
N ALA A 421 -15.94 -10.70 -25.28
CA ALA A 421 -15.33 -9.58 -26.01
C ALA A 421 -16.35 -8.76 -26.83
N ASN A 422 -17.31 -9.41 -27.47
CA ASN A 422 -18.38 -8.73 -28.22
C ASN A 422 -19.29 -7.91 -27.29
N VAL A 423 -19.60 -8.43 -26.10
CA VAL A 423 -20.39 -7.67 -25.11
C VAL A 423 -19.55 -6.52 -24.55
N ALA A 424 -18.26 -6.72 -24.32
CA ALA A 424 -17.35 -5.64 -23.92
C ALA A 424 -17.35 -4.50 -24.96
N ALA A 425 -17.35 -4.81 -26.27
CA ALA A 425 -17.44 -3.79 -27.32
C ALA A 425 -18.76 -3.00 -27.27
N ASP A 426 -19.90 -3.64 -27.00
CA ASP A 426 -21.18 -2.95 -26.78
C ASP A 426 -21.12 -2.03 -25.55
N VAL A 427 -20.57 -2.54 -24.45
CA VAL A 427 -20.39 -1.78 -23.20
C VAL A 427 -19.50 -0.57 -23.41
N VAL A 428 -18.34 -0.74 -24.06
CA VAL A 428 -17.40 0.36 -24.38
C VAL A 428 -18.11 1.44 -25.21
N SER A 429 -18.96 1.04 -26.16
CA SER A 429 -19.70 1.97 -27.02
C SER A 429 -20.78 2.76 -26.26
N ARG A 430 -21.44 2.14 -25.27
CA ARG A 430 -22.63 2.69 -24.59
C ARG A 430 -22.33 3.36 -23.25
N CYS A 431 -21.29 2.91 -22.55
CA CYS A 431 -21.00 3.32 -21.18
C CYS A 431 -19.92 4.40 -21.17
N LEU A 432 -20.34 5.66 -21.37
CA LEU A 432 -19.44 6.82 -21.43
C LEU A 432 -18.84 7.21 -20.07
N HIS A 433 -19.38 6.68 -18.97
CA HIS A 433 -18.86 6.86 -17.61
C HIS A 433 -17.66 5.96 -17.31
N LEU A 434 -17.48 4.86 -18.06
CA LEU A 434 -16.30 4.00 -17.93
C LEU A 434 -15.05 4.72 -18.46
N ARG A 435 -14.00 4.71 -17.64
CA ARG A 435 -12.69 5.29 -17.90
C ARG A 435 -11.61 4.23 -18.08
N TYR A 436 -11.79 3.05 -17.50
CA TYR A 436 -10.79 1.99 -17.53
C TYR A 436 -11.41 0.59 -17.60
N MET A 437 -10.88 -0.26 -18.49
CA MET A 437 -11.22 -1.68 -18.53
C MET A 437 -10.00 -2.56 -18.82
N GLU A 438 -9.79 -3.58 -18.00
CA GLU A 438 -8.74 -4.58 -18.23
C GLU A 438 -9.37 -5.94 -18.57
N LEU A 439 -8.93 -6.52 -19.69
CA LEU A 439 -9.15 -7.92 -20.07
C LEU A 439 -7.84 -8.66 -20.47
N PRO A 440 -6.65 -8.34 -19.92
CA PRO A 440 -5.42 -9.06 -20.27
C PRO A 440 -5.49 -10.51 -19.82
N ASP A 441 -4.67 -11.36 -20.43
CA ASP A 441 -4.58 -12.81 -20.16
C ASP A 441 -5.94 -13.55 -20.20
N ASN A 442 -6.87 -13.10 -21.05
CA ASN A 442 -8.11 -13.82 -21.37
C ASN A 442 -8.00 -14.45 -22.78
N PRO A 443 -8.74 -15.54 -23.08
CA PRO A 443 -8.76 -16.18 -24.41
C PRO A 443 -9.52 -15.35 -25.48
N LEU A 444 -9.14 -14.07 -25.62
CA LEU A 444 -9.72 -13.14 -26.58
C LEU A 444 -9.23 -13.45 -27.99
N THR A 445 -10.16 -13.77 -28.89
CA THR A 445 -9.84 -13.90 -30.32
C THR A 445 -9.51 -12.55 -30.95
N LYS A 446 -8.74 -12.55 -32.06
CA LYS A 446 -8.45 -11.36 -32.87
C LYS A 446 -9.72 -10.56 -33.19
N ASP A 447 -10.78 -11.24 -33.64
CA ASP A 447 -12.06 -10.61 -33.97
C ASP A 447 -12.67 -9.87 -32.78
N GLY A 448 -12.57 -10.44 -31.58
CA GLY A 448 -13.04 -9.81 -30.35
C GLY A 448 -12.25 -8.55 -29.99
N VAL A 449 -10.92 -8.61 -30.08
CA VAL A 449 -10.07 -7.43 -29.85
C VAL A 449 -10.35 -6.34 -30.88
N VAL A 450 -10.46 -6.69 -32.17
CA VAL A 450 -10.78 -5.74 -33.24
C VAL A 450 -12.16 -5.09 -33.03
N ALA A 451 -13.16 -5.84 -32.59
CA ALA A 451 -14.49 -5.29 -32.27
C ALA A 451 -14.41 -4.23 -31.17
N ILE A 452 -13.65 -4.50 -30.11
CA ILE A 452 -13.40 -3.56 -29.01
C ILE A 452 -12.66 -2.31 -29.50
N LEU A 453 -11.63 -2.46 -30.34
CA LEU A 453 -10.90 -1.32 -30.90
C LEU A 453 -11.81 -0.39 -31.73
N HIS A 454 -12.71 -0.97 -32.54
CA HIS A 454 -13.69 -0.19 -33.28
C HIS A 454 -14.68 0.54 -32.37
N ALA A 455 -15.14 -0.10 -31.29
CA ALA A 455 -16.01 0.51 -30.29
C ALA A 455 -15.31 1.70 -29.59
N LEU A 456 -14.03 1.53 -29.23
CA LEU A 456 -13.24 2.58 -28.60
C LEU A 456 -13.05 3.78 -29.55
N ALA A 457 -12.76 3.52 -30.82
CA ALA A 457 -12.60 4.57 -31.83
C ALA A 457 -13.88 5.39 -32.10
N ALA A 458 -15.05 4.83 -31.78
CA ALA A 458 -16.31 5.55 -31.88
C ALA A 458 -16.48 6.61 -30.77
N ARG A 459 -15.69 6.55 -29.67
CA ARG A 459 -15.71 7.50 -28.56
C ARG A 459 -14.86 8.73 -28.88
N ARG A 460 -15.35 9.59 -29.78
CA ARG A 460 -14.58 10.73 -30.33
C ARG A 460 -14.11 11.77 -29.31
N ASP A 461 -14.75 11.88 -28.13
CA ASP A 461 -14.47 12.94 -27.14
C ASP A 461 -14.38 12.44 -25.68
N MET A 462 -14.36 11.12 -25.44
CA MET A 462 -14.42 10.54 -24.08
C MET A 462 -13.33 9.48 -23.90
N PRO A 463 -12.12 9.86 -23.43
CA PRO A 463 -11.00 8.94 -23.32
C PRO A 463 -11.31 7.82 -22.34
N MET A 464 -10.96 6.60 -22.75
CA MET A 464 -11.03 5.40 -21.93
C MET A 464 -9.76 4.61 -22.18
N ALA A 465 -9.02 4.34 -21.11
CA ALA A 465 -7.86 3.47 -21.19
C ALA A 465 -8.30 2.01 -21.15
N MET A 466 -7.66 1.16 -21.95
CA MET A 466 -7.99 -0.25 -22.03
C MET A 466 -6.74 -1.11 -22.06
N GLU A 467 -6.72 -2.17 -21.25
CA GLU A 467 -5.68 -3.20 -21.34
C GLU A 467 -6.27 -4.46 -21.94
N LEU A 468 -5.74 -4.87 -23.09
CA LEU A 468 -6.14 -6.07 -23.81
C LEU A 468 -4.92 -6.94 -24.06
N GLY A 469 -5.08 -8.24 -23.93
CA GLY A 469 -4.00 -9.20 -24.09
C GLY A 469 -4.48 -10.60 -23.79
N GLY A 470 -3.84 -11.62 -24.35
CA GLY A 470 -4.31 -12.99 -24.17
C GLY A 470 -3.33 -14.04 -24.67
N PRO A 471 -3.38 -15.27 -24.11
CA PRO A 471 -2.53 -16.38 -24.55
C PRO A 471 -2.90 -16.93 -25.94
N ASP A 472 -4.11 -16.63 -26.45
CA ASP A 472 -4.67 -17.25 -27.64
C ASP A 472 -4.46 -16.46 -28.95
N LEU A 473 -3.94 -15.23 -28.88
CA LEU A 473 -3.52 -14.51 -30.07
C LEU A 473 -2.19 -15.06 -30.56
N THR A 474 -2.01 -15.20 -31.87
CA THR A 474 -0.70 -15.44 -32.49
C THR A 474 0.07 -14.13 -32.66
N SER A 475 1.40 -14.20 -32.82
CA SER A 475 2.23 -12.99 -32.97
C SER A 475 1.83 -12.17 -34.20
N GLU A 476 1.36 -12.84 -35.24
CA GLU A 476 0.79 -12.23 -36.44
C GLU A 476 -0.52 -11.49 -36.13
N GLU A 477 -1.48 -12.15 -35.47
CA GLU A 477 -2.77 -11.56 -35.09
C GLU A 477 -2.60 -10.36 -34.14
N HIS A 478 -1.67 -10.45 -33.18
CA HIS A 478 -1.34 -9.29 -32.33
C HIS A 478 -0.76 -8.13 -33.14
N GLY A 479 0.15 -8.42 -34.09
CA GLY A 479 0.67 -7.41 -35.01
C GLY A 479 -0.43 -6.77 -35.87
N GLU A 480 -1.49 -7.50 -36.20
CA GLU A 480 -2.67 -6.97 -36.89
C GLU A 480 -3.54 -6.11 -35.97
N CYS A 481 -3.77 -6.53 -34.72
CA CYS A 481 -4.48 -5.72 -33.71
C CYS A 481 -3.76 -4.40 -33.45
N VAL A 482 -2.43 -4.41 -33.32
CA VAL A 482 -1.61 -3.19 -33.19
C VAL A 482 -1.74 -2.28 -34.41
N ARG A 483 -1.71 -2.85 -35.62
CA ARG A 483 -1.94 -2.08 -36.87
C ARG A 483 -3.34 -1.47 -36.90
N CYS A 484 -4.35 -2.22 -36.49
CA CYS A 484 -5.74 -1.76 -36.39
C CYS A 484 -5.87 -0.59 -35.42
N ALA A 485 -5.35 -0.72 -34.20
CA ALA A 485 -5.37 0.34 -33.18
C ALA A 485 -4.69 1.63 -33.66
N ARG A 486 -3.55 1.52 -34.35
CA ARG A 486 -2.88 2.68 -34.96
C ARG A 486 -3.69 3.33 -36.08
N THR A 487 -4.32 2.52 -36.93
CA THR A 487 -5.16 3.02 -38.03
C THR A 487 -6.39 3.75 -37.50
N LEU A 488 -6.95 3.28 -36.39
CA LEU A 488 -8.08 3.89 -35.72
C LEU A 488 -7.71 5.08 -34.81
N GLY A 489 -6.42 5.35 -34.60
CA GLY A 489 -5.94 6.45 -33.76
C GLY A 489 -6.06 6.23 -32.25
N VAL A 490 -6.42 5.02 -31.80
CA VAL A 490 -6.66 4.68 -30.38
C VAL A 490 -5.47 3.99 -29.70
N TYR A 491 -4.32 3.91 -30.38
CA TYR A 491 -3.14 3.19 -29.86
C TYR A 491 -2.57 3.81 -28.57
N GLY A 492 -2.79 5.11 -28.31
CA GLY A 492 -2.40 5.73 -27.04
C GLY A 492 -3.32 5.40 -25.87
N ASP A 493 -4.55 4.97 -26.17
CA ASP A 493 -5.59 4.64 -25.19
C ASP A 493 -5.65 3.13 -24.89
N VAL A 494 -4.93 2.30 -25.66
CA VAL A 494 -4.94 0.84 -25.52
C VAL A 494 -3.55 0.30 -25.27
N SER A 495 -3.37 -0.35 -24.12
CA SER A 495 -2.22 -1.22 -23.86
C SER A 495 -2.53 -2.61 -24.42
N LEU A 496 -1.79 -3.01 -25.45
CA LEU A 496 -1.82 -4.37 -25.98
C LEU A 496 -0.68 -5.16 -25.32
N SER A 497 -0.95 -5.74 -24.15
CA SER A 497 0.05 -6.51 -23.41
C SER A 497 0.15 -7.94 -23.97
N TRP A 498 1.38 -8.33 -24.27
CA TRP A 498 1.71 -9.70 -24.66
C TRP A 498 2.52 -10.34 -23.54
N SER A 499 1.84 -11.01 -22.63
CA SER A 499 2.47 -11.76 -21.55
C SER A 499 2.91 -13.12 -22.09
N TYR A 500 4.21 -13.35 -22.28
CA TYR A 500 4.77 -14.71 -22.18
C TYR A 500 4.83 -15.09 -20.69
N MET A 501 3.68 -15.21 -20.02
CA MET A 501 3.67 -15.61 -18.61
C MET A 501 3.64 -17.12 -18.48
N ASN A 502 4.75 -17.61 -17.91
CA ASN A 502 4.99 -18.93 -17.34
C ASN A 502 3.71 -19.61 -16.82
N PRO A 503 3.45 -20.88 -17.17
CA PRO A 503 2.31 -21.65 -16.70
C PRO A 503 2.52 -22.05 -15.23
N ILE A 504 2.52 -21.10 -14.30
CA ILE A 504 2.57 -21.40 -12.87
C ILE A 504 1.13 -21.54 -12.37
N ARG A 505 0.78 -22.82 -12.22
CA ARG A 505 -0.43 -23.42 -11.63
C ARG A 505 -1.71 -23.39 -12.48
N ARG A 506 -1.66 -24.11 -13.61
CA ARG A 506 -2.77 -25.03 -13.92
C ARG A 506 -2.77 -26.14 -12.86
N VAL A 507 -3.68 -26.10 -11.89
CA VAL A 507 -4.22 -27.35 -11.33
C VAL A 507 -5.56 -27.58 -12.04
N PRO A 508 -5.84 -28.80 -12.55
CA PRO A 508 -6.75 -29.00 -13.67
C PRO A 508 -8.24 -28.95 -13.30
N ARG A 509 -9.06 -28.75 -14.36
CA ARG A 509 -10.54 -28.76 -14.58
C ARG A 509 -11.42 -29.79 -13.85
N SER A 510 -10.99 -30.26 -12.70
CA SER A 510 -11.57 -31.38 -12.01
C SER A 510 -10.97 -31.45 -10.61
N ARG A 511 -11.77 -31.07 -9.60
CA ARG A 511 -12.03 -32.10 -8.58
C ARG A 511 -12.52 -33.30 -9.38
N LEU A 512 -11.58 -34.16 -9.76
CA LEU A 512 -11.84 -35.44 -10.39
C LEU A 512 -12.94 -36.07 -9.55
N ALA A 513 -14.08 -36.32 -10.19
CA ALA A 513 -14.96 -37.40 -9.78
C ALA A 513 -14.05 -38.57 -9.36
N LEU A 514 -14.09 -38.95 -8.07
CA LEU A 514 -13.46 -40.08 -7.37
C LEU A 514 -13.31 -39.60 -5.90
N SER A 515 -14.16 -39.93 -4.92
CA SER A 515 -14.89 -41.19 -4.72
C SER A 515 -14.13 -42.38 -5.28
N MET A 516 -12.91 -42.56 -4.78
CA MET A 516 -12.41 -43.89 -4.43
C MET A 516 -11.87 -43.85 -3.01
#